data_AF-A0A0U3AK87-F1
#
_entry.id   AF-A0A0U3AK87-F1
#
_cell.length_a   1.000
_cell.length_b   1.000
_cell.length_c   1.000
_cell.angle_alpha   90.00
_cell.angle_beta   90.00
_cell.angle_gamma   90.00
#
_symmetry.space_group_name_H-M   'P 1'
#
loop_
_entity.id
_entity.type
_entity.pdbx_description
1 polymer ?
#
loop_
_entity_poly.entity_id
_entity_poly.type
_entity_poly.pdbx_seq_one_letter_code
_entity_poly.pdbx_strand_id
1 'polypeptide(L)'
;PSFYKPYTSGPDFDWASYDQQAIWSSGLSDLFAKDAEEANGEVGRVDFDPLIDGQDYDIKNLKIGAPAAAGDKAVVDVTFDNFDTPEHIKITLADEGGWKIDDVQSFNPDYPYTLRDLLEGPLPQ
;
A
#
# COMPACT_ATOMS: atom_id res chain seq x y z
N PRO A 1 -10.44 9.50 3.30
CA PRO A 1 -8.98 9.63 3.50
C PRO A 1 -8.27 9.56 2.15
N SER A 2 -7.30 10.45 1.88
CA SER A 2 -6.49 10.36 0.65
C SER A 2 -5.12 9.80 1.05
N PHE A 3 -4.99 8.48 1.02
CA PHE A 3 -3.74 7.76 1.31
C PHE A 3 -2.61 8.17 0.35
N TYR A 4 -2.96 8.73 -0.81
CA TYR A 4 -2.02 9.22 -1.81
C TYR A 4 -1.56 10.67 -1.60
N LYS A 5 -2.09 11.37 -0.59
CA LYS A 5 -1.72 12.78 -0.33
C LYS A 5 -0.20 12.99 -0.22
N PRO A 6 0.58 12.14 0.49
CA PRO A 6 2.04 12.29 0.57
C PRO A 6 2.71 12.42 -0.81
N TYR A 7 2.40 11.50 -1.72
CA TYR A 7 3.03 11.43 -3.04
C TYR A 7 2.63 12.57 -3.99
N THR A 8 1.50 13.24 -3.72
CA THR A 8 1.03 14.38 -4.54
C THR A 8 1.35 15.75 -3.93
N SER A 9 1.90 15.79 -2.71
CA SER A 9 2.15 17.05 -2.00
C SER A 9 3.45 17.75 -2.43
N GLY A 10 4.22 17.13 -3.34
CA GLY A 10 5.49 17.66 -3.83
C GLY A 10 6.66 17.35 -2.88
N PRO A 11 7.85 17.90 -3.17
CA PRO A 11 9.09 17.57 -2.44
C PRO A 11 9.11 18.07 -1.00
N ASP A 12 8.20 18.99 -0.64
CA ASP A 12 8.14 19.60 0.70
C ASP A 12 7.30 18.78 1.69
N PHE A 13 6.80 17.60 1.31
CA PHE A 13 6.08 16.73 2.23
C PHE A 13 7.01 16.22 3.34
N ASP A 14 6.60 16.43 4.60
CA ASP A 14 7.36 16.01 5.77
C ASP A 14 7.17 14.51 6.04
N TRP A 15 7.92 13.69 5.31
CA TRP A 15 7.97 12.22 5.47
C TRP A 15 8.39 11.79 6.87
N ALA A 16 9.20 12.57 7.59
CA ALA A 16 9.62 12.23 8.94
C ALA A 16 8.47 12.32 9.96
N SER A 17 7.44 13.11 9.65
CA SER A 17 6.23 13.23 10.46
C SER A 17 5.10 12.26 10.06
N TYR A 18 5.24 11.58 8.92
CA TYR A 18 4.20 10.73 8.38
C TYR A 18 4.28 9.32 8.96
N ASP A 19 3.32 9.00 9.82
CA ASP A 19 3.14 7.63 10.30
C ASP A 19 2.40 6.81 9.24
N GLN A 20 3.16 6.13 8.38
CA GLN A 20 2.59 5.23 7.38
C GLN A 20 1.95 4.01 8.04
N GLN A 21 2.40 3.56 9.22
CA GLN A 21 1.79 2.43 9.93
C GLN A 21 0.37 2.76 10.40
N ALA A 22 0.11 4.04 10.70
CA ALA A 22 -1.22 4.49 11.08
C ALA A 22 -2.28 4.31 9.98
N ILE A 23 -1.93 4.00 8.72
CA ILE A 23 -2.92 3.79 7.66
C ILE A 23 -3.32 2.31 7.50
N TRP A 24 -2.54 1.38 8.04
CA TRP A 24 -2.79 -0.06 7.94
C TRP A 24 -3.87 -0.52 8.91
N SER A 25 -4.64 -1.55 8.52
CA SER A 25 -5.56 -2.24 9.42
C SER A 25 -4.77 -2.96 10.51
N SER A 26 -5.43 -3.31 11.61
CA SER A 26 -4.83 -4.13 12.67
C SER A 26 -4.26 -5.44 12.10
N GLY A 27 -5.04 -6.14 11.29
CA GLY A 27 -4.64 -7.42 10.70
C GLY A 27 -3.50 -7.32 9.68
N LEU A 28 -3.38 -6.20 8.96
CA LEU A 28 -2.23 -5.97 8.07
C LEU A 28 -0.98 -5.54 8.86
N SER A 29 -1.17 -4.76 9.93
CA SER A 29 -0.07 -4.37 10.84
C SER A 29 0.56 -5.58 11.52
N ASP A 30 -0.25 -6.55 11.96
CA ASP A 30 0.23 -7.81 12.55
C ASP A 30 1.10 -8.62 11.57
N LEU A 31 0.77 -8.59 10.27
CA LEU A 31 1.57 -9.25 9.23
C LEU A 31 2.93 -8.57 9.04
N PHE A 32 2.97 -7.23 8.98
CA PHE A 32 4.25 -6.50 8.94
C PHE A 32 5.11 -6.74 10.18
N ALA A 33 4.49 -6.79 11.37
CA ALA A 33 5.22 -7.08 12.61
C ALA A 33 5.83 -8.48 12.60
N LYS A 34 5.07 -9.48 12.15
CA LYS A 34 5.57 -10.86 11.96
C LYS A 34 6.71 -10.91 10.94
N ASP A 35 6.56 -10.24 9.80
CA ASP A 35 7.59 -10.19 8.76
C ASP A 35 8.90 -9.60 9.30
N ALA A 36 8.82 -8.49 10.04
CA ALA A 36 9.99 -7.87 10.67
C ALA A 36 10.66 -8.77 11.73
N GLU A 37 9.88 -9.52 12.51
CA GLU A 37 10.40 -10.50 13.47
C GLU A 37 11.15 -11.64 12.75
N GLU A 38 10.54 -12.20 11.71
CA GLU A 38 11.13 -13.30 10.95
C GLU A 38 12.38 -12.86 10.17
N ALA A 39 12.39 -11.64 9.63
CA ALA A 39 13.53 -11.06 8.92
C ALA A 39 14.73 -10.80 9.83
N ASN A 40 14.54 -10.73 11.15
CA ASN A 40 15.61 -10.66 12.15
C ASN A 40 16.68 -9.57 11.88
N GLY A 41 16.21 -8.37 11.51
CA GLY A 41 17.06 -7.22 11.20
C GLY A 41 17.57 -7.15 9.77
N GLU A 42 17.22 -8.13 8.92
CA GLU A 42 17.35 -8.04 7.47
C GLU A 42 16.10 -7.44 6.83
N VAL A 43 16.11 -7.33 5.51
CA VAL A 43 14.95 -6.88 4.73
C VAL A 43 13.91 -8.01 4.73
N GLY A 44 12.67 -7.67 5.04
CA GLY A 44 11.55 -8.60 5.02
C GLY A 44 11.05 -8.94 3.61
N ARG A 45 9.81 -9.40 3.51
CA ARG A 45 9.19 -9.79 2.21
C ARG A 45 8.92 -8.62 1.29
N VAL A 46 8.78 -7.42 1.84
CA VAL A 46 8.41 -6.20 1.12
C VAL A 46 9.52 -5.18 1.32
N ASP A 47 10.23 -4.90 0.24
CA ASP A 47 11.35 -3.95 0.21
C ASP A 47 11.05 -2.68 -0.60
N PHE A 48 9.78 -2.46 -0.97
CA PHE A 48 9.26 -1.34 -1.77
C PHE A 48 7.98 -0.77 -1.13
N ASP A 49 7.48 0.38 -1.62
CA ASP A 49 6.21 0.95 -1.18
C ASP A 49 5.04 0.41 -2.01
N PRO A 50 4.12 -0.37 -1.42
CA PRO A 50 3.03 -1.01 -2.15
C PRO A 50 1.98 -0.03 -2.69
N LEU A 51 1.89 1.21 -2.17
CA LEU A 51 0.93 2.19 -2.68
C LEU A 51 1.34 2.79 -4.01
N ILE A 52 2.63 2.74 -4.34
CA ILE A 52 3.20 3.29 -5.58
C ILE A 52 3.82 2.24 -6.49
N ASP A 53 3.83 0.99 -6.03
CA ASP A 53 4.48 -0.16 -6.65
C ASP A 53 5.97 0.11 -6.99
N GLY A 54 6.72 0.66 -6.04
CA GLY A 54 8.09 1.06 -6.30
C GLY A 54 8.89 1.60 -5.11
N GLN A 55 10.17 1.86 -5.35
CA GLN A 55 11.11 2.44 -4.39
C GLN A 55 11.08 3.97 -4.40
N ASP A 56 11.03 4.55 -5.60
CA ASP A 56 10.93 5.98 -5.84
C ASP A 56 9.61 6.29 -6.55
N TYR A 57 9.18 7.56 -6.50
CA TYR A 57 7.94 7.99 -7.13
C TYR A 57 8.07 9.27 -7.96
N ASP A 58 7.38 9.28 -9.10
CA ASP A 58 6.97 10.47 -9.85
C ASP A 58 5.52 10.25 -10.31
N ILE A 59 4.56 10.53 -9.42
CA ILE A 59 3.14 10.24 -9.66
C ILE A 59 2.51 11.29 -10.58
N LYS A 60 1.98 10.83 -11.70
CA LYS A 60 1.18 11.61 -12.65
C LYS A 60 -0.17 10.94 -12.89
N ASN A 61 -1.11 11.72 -13.42
CA ASN A 61 -2.43 11.24 -13.85
C ASN A 61 -3.22 10.44 -12.80
N LEU A 62 -2.99 10.71 -11.51
CA LEU A 62 -3.65 10.02 -10.41
C LEU A 62 -5.18 10.13 -10.50
N LYS A 63 -5.84 8.97 -10.49
CA LYS A 63 -7.28 8.83 -10.39
C LYS A 63 -7.60 7.86 -9.26
N ILE A 64 -8.43 8.32 -8.34
CA ILE A 64 -8.94 7.52 -7.23
C ILE A 64 -10.43 7.31 -7.49
N GLY A 65 -10.84 6.05 -7.62
CA GLY A 65 -12.22 5.65 -7.82
C GLY A 65 -13.10 5.95 -6.60
N ALA A 66 -14.42 5.96 -6.82
CA ALA A 66 -15.36 6.01 -5.70
C ALA A 66 -15.28 4.69 -4.91
N PRO A 67 -15.25 4.73 -3.56
CA PRO A 67 -15.22 3.52 -2.76
C PRO A 67 -16.50 2.70 -2.95
N ALA A 68 -16.35 1.42 -3.29
CA ALA A 68 -17.42 0.44 -3.28
C ALA A 68 -17.50 -0.19 -1.87
N ALA A 69 -18.35 0.37 -1.01
CA ALA A 69 -18.52 -0.09 0.37
C ALA A 69 -19.55 -1.21 0.50
N ALA A 70 -19.24 -2.20 1.34
CA ALA A 70 -20.10 -3.30 1.73
C ALA A 70 -19.89 -3.61 3.22
N GLY A 71 -20.75 -3.07 4.08
CA GLY A 71 -20.62 -3.22 5.53
C GLY A 71 -19.42 -2.47 6.07
N ASP A 72 -18.55 -3.19 6.78
CA ASP A 72 -17.29 -2.72 7.37
C ASP A 72 -16.10 -2.81 6.41
N LYS A 73 -16.34 -3.15 5.14
CA LYS A 73 -15.31 -3.20 4.09
C LYS A 73 -15.61 -2.23 2.96
N ALA A 74 -14.57 -1.73 2.31
CA ALA A 74 -14.71 -0.99 1.06
C ALA A 74 -13.56 -1.32 0.11
N VAL A 75 -13.81 -1.17 -1.19
CA VAL A 75 -12.77 -1.35 -2.21
C VAL A 75 -12.63 -0.06 -3.03
N VAL A 76 -11.40 0.33 -3.32
CA VAL A 76 -11.07 1.52 -4.12
C VAL A 76 -10.09 1.13 -5.22
N ASP A 77 -10.45 1.36 -6.47
CA ASP A 77 -9.51 1.30 -7.60
C ASP A 77 -8.73 2.62 -7.71
N VAL A 78 -7.42 2.51 -7.90
CA VAL A 78 -6.51 3.63 -8.07
C VAL A 78 -5.63 3.39 -9.30
N THR A 79 -5.55 4.39 -10.16
CA THR A 79 -4.67 4.34 -11.35
C THR A 79 -3.83 5.60 -11.41
N PHE A 80 -2.56 5.46 -11.77
CA PHE A 80 -1.62 6.56 -11.93
C PHE A 80 -0.50 6.12 -12.87
N ASP A 81 0.32 7.07 -13.31
CA ASP A 81 1.63 6.76 -13.87
C ASP A 81 2.67 7.00 -12.78
N ASN A 82 3.54 6.03 -12.52
CA ASN A 82 4.75 6.22 -11.74
C ASN A 82 5.95 6.29 -12.69
N PHE A 83 6.56 7.46 -12.80
CA PHE A 83 7.48 7.78 -13.91
C PHE A 83 6.82 7.55 -15.28
N ASP A 84 7.30 6.57 -16.04
CA ASP A 84 6.80 6.16 -17.36
C ASP A 84 6.01 4.84 -17.31
N THR A 85 5.77 4.29 -16.11
CA THR A 85 5.06 3.02 -15.90
C THR A 85 3.62 3.28 -15.45
N PRO A 86 2.61 2.79 -16.19
CA PRO A 86 1.22 2.88 -15.75
C PRO A 86 0.93 1.84 -14.68
N GLU A 87 0.42 2.30 -13.53
CA GLU A 87 0.07 1.47 -12.39
C GLU A 87 -1.45 1.39 -12.18
N HIS A 88 -1.91 0.20 -11.81
CA HIS A 88 -3.28 -0.03 -11.36
C HIS A 88 -3.24 -0.80 -10.04
N ILE A 89 -3.66 -0.12 -8.98
CA ILE A 89 -3.73 -0.63 -7.62
C ILE A 89 -5.18 -0.72 -7.19
N LYS A 90 -5.55 -1.82 -6.54
CA LYS A 90 -6.81 -1.93 -5.79
C LYS A 90 -6.52 -1.96 -4.30
N ILE A 91 -7.19 -1.08 -3.57
CA ILE A 91 -7.07 -0.96 -2.13
C ILE A 91 -8.32 -1.57 -1.50
N THR A 92 -8.13 -2.59 -0.66
CA THR A 92 -9.17 -3.09 0.24
C THR A 92 -9.07 -2.32 1.55
N LEU A 93 -10.19 -1.81 2.02
CA LEU A 93 -10.32 -1.05 3.25
C LEU A 93 -11.15 -1.82 4.28
N ALA A 94 -10.78 -1.68 5.55
CA ALA A 94 -11.57 -2.13 6.70
C ALA A 94 -11.92 -0.93 7.60
N ASP A 95 -13.14 -0.89 8.15
CA ASP A 95 -13.55 0.12 9.12
C ASP A 95 -13.25 -0.34 10.55
N GLU A 96 -12.21 0.22 11.15
CA GLU A 96 -11.77 -0.05 12.52
C GLU A 96 -11.95 1.20 13.40
N GLY A 97 -13.10 1.88 13.27
CA GLY A 97 -13.33 3.22 13.84
C GLY A 97 -12.78 4.33 12.93
N GLY A 98 -12.62 4.00 11.64
CA GLY A 98 -11.96 4.78 10.61
C GLY A 98 -11.42 3.84 9.53
N TRP A 99 -11.53 4.25 8.27
CA TRP A 99 -11.05 3.44 7.14
C TRP A 99 -9.53 3.27 7.18
N LYS A 100 -9.09 2.02 7.27
CA LYS A 100 -7.70 1.57 7.19
C LYS A 100 -7.51 0.69 5.96
N ILE A 101 -6.30 0.65 5.43
CA ILE A 101 -5.92 -0.24 4.33
C ILE A 101 -5.68 -1.64 4.90
N ASP A 102 -6.46 -2.60 4.42
CA ASP A 102 -6.43 -4.00 4.83
C ASP A 102 -5.66 -4.89 3.83
N ASP A 103 -5.63 -4.48 2.56
CA ASP A 103 -4.84 -5.11 1.51
C ASP A 103 -4.57 -4.13 0.36
N VAL A 104 -3.48 -4.36 -0.35
CA VAL A 104 -3.08 -3.64 -1.56
C VAL A 104 -2.80 -4.66 -2.65
N GLN A 105 -3.52 -4.57 -3.76
CA GLN A 105 -3.35 -5.46 -4.91
C GLN A 105 -2.79 -4.67 -6.08
N SER A 106 -1.62 -5.06 -6.59
CA SER A 106 -1.09 -4.56 -7.86
C SER A 106 -1.55 -5.44 -9.03
N PHE A 107 -1.97 -4.78 -10.10
CA PHE A 107 -2.26 -5.41 -11.39
C PHE A 107 -1.14 -5.22 -12.42
N ASN A 108 0.06 -4.84 -11.96
CA ASN A 108 1.24 -4.78 -12.82
C ASN A 108 1.42 -6.15 -13.53
N PRO A 109 1.49 -6.19 -14.87
CA PRO A 109 1.47 -7.44 -15.63
C PRO A 109 2.73 -8.28 -15.45
N ASP A 110 3.86 -7.65 -15.11
CA ASP A 110 5.14 -8.34 -14.92
C ASP A 110 5.21 -8.97 -13.52
N TYR A 111 4.66 -8.28 -12.50
CA TYR A 111 4.73 -8.71 -11.10
C TYR A 111 3.43 -8.43 -10.33
N PRO A 112 2.32 -9.14 -10.62
CA PRO A 112 1.08 -8.96 -9.87
C PRO A 112 1.22 -9.54 -8.45
N TYR A 113 0.67 -8.84 -7.45
CA TYR A 113 0.65 -9.32 -6.06
C TYR A 113 -0.57 -8.82 -5.29
N THR A 114 -0.84 -9.45 -4.14
CA THR A 114 -1.50 -8.79 -3.02
C THR A 114 -0.50 -8.66 -1.88
N LEU A 115 -0.56 -7.54 -1.15
CA LEU A 115 0.37 -7.25 -0.08
C LEU A 115 0.23 -8.29 1.05
N ARG A 116 -1.00 -8.73 1.31
CA ARG A 116 -1.25 -9.82 2.25
C ARG A 116 -0.59 -11.12 1.80
N ASP A 117 -0.74 -11.53 0.54
CA ASP A 117 -0.12 -12.77 0.04
C ASP A 117 1.41 -12.70 0.12
N LEU A 118 2.01 -11.54 -0.19
CA LEU A 118 3.44 -11.33 -0.01
C LEU A 118 3.84 -11.60 1.44
N LEU A 119 3.23 -10.90 2.40
CA LEU A 119 3.54 -10.97 3.82
C LEU A 119 3.21 -12.32 4.47
N GLU A 120 2.21 -13.04 3.97
CA GLU A 120 1.83 -14.38 4.43
C GLU A 120 2.70 -15.49 3.82
N GLY A 121 3.40 -15.20 2.72
CA GLY A 121 4.30 -16.11 2.02
C GLY A 121 5.55 -16.49 2.81
N PRO A 122 6.44 -17.35 2.28
CA PRO A 122 7.75 -17.60 2.89
C PRO A 122 8.66 -16.37 2.77
N LEU A 123 9.60 -16.20 3.72
CA LEU A 123 10.68 -15.21 3.55
C LEU A 123 11.46 -15.51 2.26
N PRO A 124 11.86 -14.48 1.50
CA PRO A 124 12.85 -14.62 0.43
C PRO A 124 14.15 -15.23 0.98
N GLN A 125 14.83 -16.07 0.19
CA GLN A 125 16.13 -16.67 0.55
C GLN A 125 17.31 -15.82 0.09
#